data_AF-A0A9E5JV24-F1
#
_entry.id   AF-A0A9E5JV24-F1
#
_cell.length_a   1.000
_cell.length_b   1.000
_cell.length_c   1.000
_cell.angle_alpha   90.00
_cell.angle_beta   90.00
_cell.angle_gamma   90.00
#
_symmetry.space_group_name_H-M   'P 1'
#
loop_
_entity.id
_entity.type
_entity.pdbx_description
1 polymer ?
#
loop_
_entity_poly.entity_id
_entity_poly.type
_entity_poly.pdbx_seq_one_letter_code
_entity_poly.pdbx_strand_id
1 'polypeptide(L)'
;MDANRAGIQSHISFLALHAHPGRSSPTLRGLAARDIFLCQDVPDPPANVNISIVQDPSNASVLTARERLQAHRTEPSCAGCHKIMDPLGLTLENFDGLGTYRT
;
A
#
# COMPACT_ATOMS: atom_id res chain seq x y z
N MET A 1 -25.68 5.08 -4.46
CA MET A 1 -24.33 4.71 -3.98
C MET A 1 -23.36 5.04 -5.09
N ASP A 2 -22.17 5.56 -4.76
CA ASP A 2 -21.09 5.77 -5.73
C ASP A 2 -20.76 4.44 -6.39
N ALA A 3 -20.83 4.35 -7.73
CA ALA A 3 -20.60 3.12 -8.49
C ALA A 3 -19.20 2.53 -8.24
N ASN A 4 -18.26 3.37 -7.78
CA ASN A 4 -16.90 2.97 -7.49
C ASN A 4 -16.69 2.39 -6.09
N ARG A 5 -17.73 2.31 -5.25
CA ARG A 5 -17.64 1.81 -3.87
C ARG A 5 -18.51 0.58 -3.66
N ALA A 6 -17.88 -0.52 -3.26
CA ALA A 6 -18.56 -1.75 -2.88
C ALA A 6 -17.82 -2.45 -1.73
N GLY A 7 -18.57 -2.86 -0.70
CA GLY A 7 -18.05 -3.66 0.42
C GLY A 7 -17.07 -2.94 1.36
N ILE A 8 -16.60 -3.68 2.36
CA ILE A 8 -15.80 -3.15 3.48
C ILE A 8 -14.44 -2.60 3.01
N GLN A 9 -13.81 -3.22 2.02
CA GLN A 9 -12.48 -2.80 1.53
C GLN A 9 -12.48 -1.42 0.84
N SER A 10 -13.63 -0.98 0.33
CA SER A 10 -13.79 0.37 -0.25
C SER A 10 -14.38 1.39 0.73
N HIS A 11 -14.65 0.97 1.97
CA HIS A 11 -15.16 1.83 3.02
C HIS A 11 -14.06 2.78 3.51
N ILE A 12 -14.42 4.03 3.77
CA ILE A 12 -13.47 5.08 4.14
C ILE A 12 -12.66 4.74 5.39
N SER A 13 -13.29 4.13 6.40
CA SER A 13 -12.58 3.72 7.62
C SER A 13 -11.49 2.70 7.33
N PHE A 14 -11.76 1.70 6.49
CA PHE A 14 -10.74 0.71 6.09
C PHE A 14 -9.61 1.36 5.30
N LEU A 15 -9.95 2.21 4.32
CA LEU A 15 -8.98 2.88 3.46
C LEU A 15 -8.06 3.85 4.21
N ALA A 16 -8.60 4.56 5.20
CA ALA A 16 -7.88 5.55 6.00
C ALA A 16 -7.07 4.92 7.15
N LEU A 17 -7.60 3.87 7.81
CA LEU A 17 -6.86 3.14 8.85
C LEU A 17 -5.59 2.48 8.30
N HIS A 18 -5.59 2.11 7.02
CA HIS A 18 -4.47 1.44 6.35
C HIS A 18 -3.76 2.38 5.36
N ALA A 19 -3.52 3.62 5.78
CA ALA A 19 -2.80 4.64 5.02
C ALA A 19 -1.68 5.28 5.87
N HIS A 20 -0.82 6.07 5.22
CA HIS A 20 0.13 6.93 5.94
C HIS A 20 -0.48 8.33 6.12
N PRO A 21 0.03 9.14 7.07
CA PRO A 21 -0.30 10.56 7.12
C PRO A 21 -0.06 11.23 5.76
N GLY A 22 -1.11 11.84 5.20
CA GLY A 22 -1.05 12.58 3.95
C GLY A 22 -0.97 11.75 2.65
N ARG A 23 -0.95 10.40 2.71
CA ARG A 23 -0.93 9.57 1.48
C ARG A 23 -1.51 8.16 1.68
N SER A 24 -2.07 7.57 0.63
CA SER A 24 -2.46 6.16 0.62
C SER A 24 -1.24 5.23 0.76
N SER A 25 -1.48 3.98 1.14
CA SER A 25 -0.43 2.95 1.24
C SER A 25 -0.95 1.62 0.69
N PRO A 26 -0.51 1.21 -0.52
CA PRO A 26 -0.87 -0.11 -1.06
C PRO A 26 -0.32 -1.23 -0.18
N THR A 27 0.87 -1.06 0.39
CA THR A 27 1.48 -2.07 1.25
C THR A 27 0.64 -2.31 2.51
N LEU A 28 0.22 -1.27 3.22
CA LEU A 28 -0.61 -1.42 4.43
C LEU A 28 -2.02 -1.95 4.12
N ARG A 29 -2.64 -1.50 3.02
CA ARG A 29 -3.94 -2.03 2.59
C ARG A 29 -3.87 -3.50 2.20
N GLY A 30 -2.80 -3.89 1.50
CA GLY A 30 -2.55 -5.27 1.10
C GLY A 30 -2.25 -6.18 2.30
N LEU A 31 -1.47 -5.69 3.27
CA LEU A 31 -1.24 -6.34 4.55
C LEU A 31 -2.56 -6.63 5.27
N ALA A 32 -3.36 -5.59 5.51
CA ALA A 32 -4.63 -5.71 6.20
C ALA A 32 -5.62 -6.63 5.47
N ALA A 33 -5.62 -6.60 4.13
CA ALA A 33 -6.49 -7.49 3.37
C ALA A 33 -6.11 -8.97 3.55
N ARG A 34 -4.80 -9.27 3.58
CA ARG A 34 -4.30 -10.64 3.81
C ARG A 34 -4.58 -11.12 5.21
N ASP A 35 -4.29 -10.30 6.20
CA ASP A 35 -4.44 -10.65 7.61
C ASP A 35 -5.93 -10.79 7.97
N ILE A 36 -6.71 -9.72 7.79
CA ILE A 36 -8.09 -9.62 8.29
C ILE A 36 -9.05 -10.51 7.47
N PHE A 37 -8.91 -10.57 6.14
CA PHE A 37 -9.89 -11.26 5.29
C PHE A 37 -9.44 -12.62 4.77
N LEU A 38 -8.13 -12.84 4.61
CA LEU A 38 -7.61 -14.08 4.06
C LEU A 38 -6.99 -15.00 5.11
N CYS A 39 -6.89 -14.56 6.38
CA CYS A 39 -6.23 -15.30 7.45
C CYS A 39 -4.78 -15.69 7.09
N GLN A 40 -4.10 -14.80 6.35
CA GLN A 40 -2.73 -14.97 5.89
C GLN A 40 -1.84 -14.03 6.68
N ASP A 41 -1.21 -14.57 7.72
CA ASP A 41 -0.20 -13.85 8.50
C ASP A 41 0.95 -13.42 7.58
N VAL A 42 1.31 -12.13 7.66
CA VAL A 42 2.42 -11.56 6.92
C VAL A 42 3.49 -11.22 7.94
N PRO A 43 4.67 -11.86 7.86
CA PRO A 43 5.72 -11.66 8.85
C PRO A 43 6.21 -10.20 8.85
N ASP A 44 6.61 -9.75 10.02
CA ASP A 44 7.22 -8.43 10.20
C ASP A 44 8.44 -8.25 9.28
N PRO A 45 8.69 -7.01 8.82
CA PRO A 45 9.87 -6.71 8.02
C PRO A 45 11.15 -6.99 8.84
N PRO A 46 12.25 -7.42 8.21
CA PRO A 46 13.52 -7.64 8.89
C PRO A 46 13.98 -6.40 9.65
N ALA A 47 14.41 -6.55 10.92
CA ALA A 47 14.80 -5.43 11.78
C ALA A 47 15.97 -4.59 11.23
N ASN A 48 16.81 -5.18 10.38
CA ASN A 48 17.97 -4.54 9.77
C ASN A 48 17.70 -3.97 8.36
N VAL A 49 16.44 -3.91 7.92
CA VAL A 49 16.11 -3.32 6.62
C VAL A 49 16.30 -1.80 6.65
N ASN A 50 17.08 -1.26 5.71
CA ASN A 50 17.26 0.19 5.59
C ASN A 50 16.17 0.77 4.68
N ILE A 51 15.11 1.29 5.30
CA ILE A 51 13.95 1.87 4.62
C ILE A 51 14.27 3.14 3.82
N SER A 52 15.39 3.80 4.07
CA SER A 52 15.78 5.04 3.38
C SER A 52 16.31 4.79 1.97
N ILE A 53 16.68 3.55 1.62
CA ILE A 53 17.24 3.19 0.29
C ILE A 53 16.24 3.50 -0.84
N VAL A 54 14.95 3.35 -0.57
CA VAL A 54 13.87 3.47 -1.57
C VAL A 54 12.82 4.53 -1.21
N GLN A 55 13.06 5.31 -0.15
CA GLN A 55 12.21 6.44 0.26
C GLN A 55 12.91 7.75 -0.07
N ASP A 56 12.74 8.24 -1.30
CA ASP A 56 12.98 9.65 -1.61
C ASP A 56 11.63 10.38 -1.74
N PRO A 57 11.12 10.99 -0.67
CA PRO A 57 9.90 11.79 -0.72
C PRO A 57 10.07 13.12 -1.48
N SER A 58 11.32 13.52 -1.76
CA SER A 58 11.66 14.76 -2.50
C SER A 58 11.87 14.53 -3.99
N ASN A 59 12.01 13.26 -4.42
CA ASN A 59 12.10 12.92 -5.82
C ASN A 59 10.73 13.02 -6.50
N ALA A 60 10.44 14.22 -7.02
CA ALA A 60 9.26 14.51 -7.81
C ALA A 60 9.12 13.63 -9.07
N SER A 61 10.15 12.87 -9.47
CA SER A 61 10.05 11.93 -10.59
C SER A 61 9.37 10.59 -10.25
N VAL A 62 9.14 10.28 -8.97
CA VAL A 62 8.39 9.08 -8.54
C VAL A 62 6.96 9.47 -8.14
N LEU A 63 6.14 9.69 -9.17
CA LEU A 63 4.85 10.39 -9.08
C LEU A 63 3.78 9.56 -8.36
N THR A 64 3.74 8.25 -8.62
CA THR A 64 2.66 7.36 -8.17
C THR A 64 3.10 6.36 -7.10
N ALA A 65 2.15 5.86 -6.31
CA ALA A 65 2.42 4.76 -5.37
C ALA A 65 2.96 3.51 -6.09
N ARG A 66 2.51 3.26 -7.33
CA ARG A 66 2.96 2.13 -8.14
C ARG A 66 4.44 2.23 -8.52
N GLU A 67 4.90 3.39 -8.96
CA GLU A 67 6.31 3.60 -9.32
C GLU A 67 7.22 3.48 -8.09
N ARG A 68 6.81 4.02 -6.93
CA ARG A 68 7.57 3.81 -5.67
C ARG A 68 7.71 2.34 -5.36
N LEU A 69 6.63 1.56 -5.47
CA LEU A 69 6.66 0.14 -5.18
C LEU A 69 7.41 -0.68 -6.23
N GLN A 70 7.57 -0.19 -7.46
CA GLN A 70 8.48 -0.81 -8.42
C GLN A 70 9.92 -0.77 -7.91
N ALA A 71 10.38 0.37 -7.37
CA ALA A 71 11.71 0.47 -6.76
C ALA A 71 11.87 -0.48 -5.56
N HIS A 72 10.84 -0.63 -4.72
CA HIS A 72 10.86 -1.58 -3.60
C HIS A 72 10.91 -3.04 -4.06
N ARG A 73 10.38 -3.36 -5.25
CA ARG A 73 10.41 -4.71 -5.82
C ARG A 73 11.71 -5.05 -6.55
N THR A 74 12.51 -4.05 -6.92
CA THR A 74 13.85 -4.26 -7.51
C THR A 74 14.96 -4.35 -6.47
N GLU A 75 14.74 -3.80 -5.27
CA GLU A 75 15.67 -3.88 -4.15
C GLU A 75 15.56 -5.24 -3.43
N PRO A 76 16.61 -6.08 -3.42
CA PRO A 76 16.55 -7.44 -2.85
C PRO A 76 16.08 -7.49 -1.39
N SER A 77 16.46 -6.48 -0.59
CA SER A 77 16.09 -6.39 0.82
C SER A 77 14.61 -6.05 1.06
N CYS A 78 13.92 -5.47 0.07
CA CYS A 78 12.52 -5.05 0.17
C CYS A 78 11.57 -6.00 -0.58
N ALA A 79 12.03 -6.60 -1.67
CA ALA A 79 11.17 -7.31 -2.63
C ALA A 79 10.38 -8.48 -2.03
N GLY A 80 10.92 -9.17 -1.02
CA GLY A 80 10.29 -10.34 -0.39
C GLY A 80 8.92 -10.03 0.18
N CYS A 81 8.83 -9.07 1.10
CA CYS A 81 7.58 -8.66 1.75
C CYS A 81 6.65 -7.94 0.77
N HIS A 82 7.20 -7.06 -0.07
CA HIS A 82 6.44 -6.24 -1.02
C HIS A 82 5.77 -7.06 -2.12
N LYS A 83 6.38 -8.17 -2.57
CA LYS A 83 5.76 -9.10 -3.53
C LYS A 83 4.45 -9.71 -3.02
N ILE A 84 4.31 -9.85 -1.70
CA ILE A 84 3.16 -10.45 -1.06
C ILE A 84 2.05 -9.40 -0.90
N MET A 85 2.33 -8.27 -0.27
CA MET A 85 1.29 -7.30 0.11
C MET A 85 0.83 -6.41 -1.05
N ASP A 86 1.78 -5.83 -1.80
CA ASP A 86 1.49 -4.71 -2.71
C ASP A 86 0.47 -5.01 -3.81
N PRO A 87 0.46 -6.19 -4.47
CA PRO A 87 -0.46 -6.44 -5.58
C PRO A 87 -1.93 -6.29 -5.17
N LEU A 88 -2.30 -6.76 -3.97
CA LEU A 88 -3.67 -6.63 -3.46
C LEU A 88 -3.99 -5.18 -3.13
N GLY A 89 -3.14 -4.48 -2.37
CA GLY A 89 -3.44 -3.10 -2.00
C GLY A 89 -3.37 -2.11 -3.17
N LEU A 90 -2.59 -2.40 -4.22
CA LEU A 90 -2.57 -1.60 -5.45
C LEU A 90 -3.91 -1.61 -6.19
N THR A 91 -4.76 -2.62 -5.96
CA THR A 91 -6.14 -2.61 -6.50
C THR A 91 -7.02 -1.51 -5.88
N LEU A 92 -6.64 -1.02 -4.69
CA LEU A 92 -7.32 0.05 -3.95
C LEU A 92 -6.69 1.43 -4.18
N GLU A 93 -5.70 1.57 -5.07
CA GLU A 93 -5.07 2.87 -5.34
C GLU A 93 -5.92 3.83 -6.17
N ASN A 94 -7.09 3.40 -6.63
CA ASN A 94 -8.12 4.32 -7.11
C ASN A 94 -8.66 5.22 -5.98
N PHE A 95 -8.36 4.92 -4.72
CA PHE A 95 -8.65 5.76 -3.56
C PHE A 95 -7.39 6.40 -2.97
N ASP A 96 -7.46 7.68 -2.62
CA ASP A 96 -6.40 8.37 -1.89
C ASP A 96 -6.35 7.97 -0.40
N GLY A 97 -5.47 8.61 0.38
CA GLY A 97 -5.31 8.32 1.81
C GLY A 97 -6.52 8.66 2.67
N LEU A 98 -7.36 9.59 2.22
CA LEU A 98 -8.63 9.94 2.88
C LEU A 98 -9.79 9.06 2.38
N GLY A 99 -9.49 8.07 1.53
CA GLY A 99 -10.48 7.19 0.94
C GLY A 99 -11.33 7.86 -0.15
N THR A 100 -10.96 9.05 -0.62
CA THR A 100 -11.62 9.73 -1.76
C THR A 100 -11.23 9.04 -3.05
N TYR A 101 -12.19 8.86 -3.96
CA TYR A 101 -11.90 8.30 -5.27
C TYR A 101 -11.10 9.31 -6.10
N ARG A 102 -10.00 8.89 -6.72
CA ARG A 102 -9.15 9.71 -7.57
C ARG A 102 -9.83 9.92 -8.92
N THR A 103 -9.96 11.17 -9.35
CA THR A 103 -10.53 11.57 -10.65
C THR A 103 -9.45 12.01 -11.62
#